data_AF-A0A1H2WY40-F1
#
_entry.id   AF-A0A1H2WY40-F1
#
_cell.length_a   1.000
_cell.length_b   1.000
_cell.length_c   1.000
_cell.angle_alpha   90.00
_cell.angle_beta   90.00
_cell.angle_gamma   90.00
#
_symmetry.space_group_name_H-M   'P 1'
#
loop_
_entity.id
_entity.type
_entity.pdbx_description
1 polymer ?
#
loop_
_entity_poly.entity_id
_entity_poly.type
_entity_poly.pdbx_seq_one_letter_code
_entity_poly.pdbx_strand_id
1 'polypeptide(L)'
;MNGTARVGIPLLLAFVITGCAGYGGVSDGTESEALAGVGKAQFDCANRNGSEYIESAELVFLVQCGAREGQPCGNIPEDRAEAASSREVFRQGRRLLEIMDLNLDSRISKLEFRAFCNQAL
;
A
#
# COMPACT_ATOMS: atom_id res chain seq x y z
N MET A 1 -28.00 -13.80 66.19
CA MET A 1 -28.38 -12.39 66.01
C MET A 1 -27.24 -11.77 65.19
N ASN A 2 -27.29 -11.84 63.85
CA ASN A 2 -27.83 -10.81 62.92
C ASN A 2 -27.31 -9.39 63.27
N GLY A 3 -26.63 -8.63 62.42
CA GLY A 3 -26.22 -8.80 61.03
C GLY A 3 -25.29 -7.64 60.64
N THR A 4 -24.34 -7.89 59.76
CA THR A 4 -23.49 -6.86 59.17
C THR A 4 -24.11 -6.39 57.86
N ALA A 5 -24.60 -5.16 57.85
CA ALA A 5 -25.11 -4.51 56.64
C ALA A 5 -23.94 -4.23 55.68
N ARG A 6 -23.90 -4.93 54.55
CA ARG A 6 -23.06 -4.57 53.39
C ARG A 6 -23.83 -3.55 52.56
N VAL A 7 -23.49 -2.28 52.70
CA VAL A 7 -23.94 -1.22 51.80
C VAL A 7 -23.20 -1.43 50.47
N GLY A 8 -23.93 -1.86 49.46
CA GLY A 8 -23.43 -1.95 48.08
C GLY A 8 -23.25 -0.54 47.52
N ILE A 9 -22.02 -0.20 47.16
CA ILE A 9 -21.71 0.99 46.38
C ILE A 9 -21.62 0.52 44.92
N PRO A 10 -22.59 0.83 44.05
CA PRO A 10 -22.37 0.69 42.62
C PRO A 10 -21.37 1.77 42.21
N LEU A 11 -20.14 1.37 41.91
CA LEU A 11 -19.13 2.23 41.30
C LEU A 11 -19.58 2.51 39.85
N LEU A 12 -20.41 3.53 39.67
CA LEU A 12 -20.72 4.10 38.37
C LEU A 12 -19.49 4.86 37.87
N LEU A 13 -18.64 4.18 37.10
CA LEU A 13 -17.63 4.83 36.26
C LEU A 13 -18.34 5.57 35.12
N ALA A 14 -18.62 6.85 35.35
CA ALA A 14 -18.96 7.79 34.29
C ALA A 14 -17.69 8.10 33.47
N PHE A 15 -17.47 7.33 32.40
CA PHE A 15 -16.51 7.70 31.37
C PHE A 15 -17.11 8.86 30.56
N VAL A 16 -16.71 10.08 30.87
CA VAL A 16 -16.93 11.23 29.99
C VAL A 16 -15.93 11.08 28.84
N ILE A 17 -16.39 10.54 27.72
CA ILE A 17 -15.64 10.58 26.46
C ILE A 17 -15.73 12.03 25.98
N THR A 18 -14.77 12.86 26.39
CA THR A 18 -14.49 14.12 25.72
C THR A 18 -14.08 13.76 24.29
N GLY A 19 -15.06 13.74 23.40
CA GLY A 19 -14.85 13.70 21.96
C GLY A 19 -14.04 14.93 21.59
N CYS A 20 -12.76 14.73 21.30
CA CYS A 20 -12.04 15.69 20.49
C CYS A 20 -12.74 15.68 19.14
N ALA A 21 -13.47 16.75 18.84
CA ALA A 21 -14.02 16.99 17.52
C ALA A 21 -12.83 17.13 16.56
N GLY A 22 -12.36 15.99 16.05
CA GLY A 22 -11.46 15.93 14.92
C GLY A 22 -12.17 16.62 13.79
N TYR A 23 -11.68 17.82 13.46
CA TYR A 23 -12.06 18.53 12.25
C TYR A 23 -12.07 17.53 11.11
N GLY A 24 -13.25 17.37 10.50
CA GLY A 24 -13.38 16.80 9.16
C GLY A 24 -12.59 17.71 8.22
N GLY A 25 -11.31 17.40 8.08
CA GLY A 25 -10.51 17.79 6.94
C GLY A 25 -10.49 16.59 6.02
N VAL A 26 -11.15 16.72 4.89
CA VAL A 26 -11.02 15.81 3.75
C VAL A 26 -9.53 15.56 3.54
N SER A 27 -9.05 14.35 3.80
CA SER A 27 -7.69 13.95 3.38
C SER A 27 -7.72 13.71 1.88
N ASP A 28 -7.86 14.79 1.11
CA ASP A 28 -7.85 14.79 -0.36
C ASP A 28 -6.45 15.13 -0.90
N GLY A 29 -5.40 14.70 -0.20
CA GLY A 29 -4.04 15.04 -0.60
C GLY A 29 -3.01 14.34 0.26
N THR A 30 -2.55 13.16 -0.15
CA THR A 30 -1.19 12.70 0.19
C THR A 30 -0.68 11.49 -0.60
N GLU A 31 -1.52 10.69 -1.28
CA GLU A 31 -1.03 9.56 -2.09
C GLU A 31 -0.74 9.93 -3.55
N SER A 32 -1.49 10.87 -4.15
CA SER A 32 -1.27 11.24 -5.55
C SER A 32 0.00 12.09 -5.77
N GLU A 33 0.48 12.82 -4.75
CA GLU A 33 1.75 13.55 -4.79
C GLU A 33 2.95 12.68 -4.39
N ALA A 34 2.70 11.44 -3.95
CA ALA A 34 3.75 10.56 -3.48
C ALA A 34 4.71 10.13 -4.60
N LEU A 35 4.27 10.13 -5.85
CA LEU A 35 5.01 9.57 -6.97
C LEU A 35 4.97 10.53 -8.17
N ALA A 36 6.14 10.88 -8.71
CA ALA A 36 6.28 11.85 -9.80
C ALA A 36 7.14 11.28 -10.95
N GLY A 37 7.03 11.89 -12.13
CA GLY A 37 7.85 11.55 -13.29
C GLY A 37 7.71 10.10 -13.75
N VAL A 38 8.84 9.46 -14.08
CA VAL A 38 8.88 8.10 -14.65
C VAL A 38 8.29 7.04 -13.72
N GLY A 39 8.51 7.15 -12.41
CA GLY A 39 7.94 6.21 -11.43
C GLY A 39 6.42 6.24 -11.44
N LYS A 40 5.82 7.43 -11.59
CA LYS A 40 4.36 7.57 -11.69
C LYS A 40 3.83 6.89 -12.95
N ALA A 41 4.47 7.11 -14.09
CA ALA A 41 4.06 6.48 -15.34
C ALA A 41 4.13 4.94 -15.25
N GLN A 42 5.19 4.39 -14.66
CA GLN A 42 5.32 2.94 -14.46
C GLN A 42 4.26 2.36 -13.51
N PHE A 43 3.98 3.04 -12.40
CA PHE A 43 2.91 2.65 -11.47
C PHE A 43 1.54 2.67 -12.15
N ASP A 44 1.21 3.76 -12.85
CA ASP A 44 -0.06 3.92 -13.56
C ASP A 44 -0.19 2.90 -14.72
N CYS A 45 0.93 2.48 -15.31
CA CYS A 45 0.95 1.39 -16.31
C CYS A 45 0.58 0.03 -15.69
N ALA A 46 1.10 -0.24 -14.48
CA ALA A 46 0.93 -1.51 -13.79
C ALA A 46 -0.43 -1.63 -13.09
N ASN A 47 -0.96 -0.53 -12.57
CA ASN A 47 -2.29 -0.44 -11.96
C ASN A 47 -3.37 -0.36 -13.06
N ARG A 48 -3.90 -1.52 -13.45
CA ARG A 48 -4.85 -1.66 -14.57
C ARG A 48 -6.28 -1.38 -14.14
N ASN A 49 -6.62 -1.61 -12.89
CA ASN A 49 -7.97 -1.38 -12.37
C ASN A 49 -8.17 0.05 -11.81
N GLY A 50 -7.09 0.81 -11.63
CA GLY A 50 -7.12 2.17 -11.11
C GLY A 50 -7.35 2.26 -9.60
N SER A 51 -7.08 1.21 -8.83
CA SER A 51 -7.42 1.11 -7.39
C SER A 51 -6.51 1.91 -6.45
N GLU A 52 -5.60 2.74 -6.98
CA GLU A 52 -4.50 3.38 -6.24
C GLU A 52 -3.46 2.41 -5.64
N TYR A 53 -3.64 1.10 -5.80
CA TYR A 53 -2.71 0.04 -5.40
C TYR A 53 -2.37 -0.85 -6.59
N ILE A 54 -1.27 -1.60 -6.50
CA ILE A 54 -0.98 -2.72 -7.39
C ILE A 54 -1.27 -4.01 -6.62
N GLU A 55 -2.27 -4.75 -7.06
CA GLU A 55 -2.71 -5.97 -6.38
C GLU A 55 -2.02 -7.22 -6.91
N SER A 56 -2.20 -8.35 -6.21
CA SER A 56 -1.64 -9.65 -6.61
C SER A 56 -2.02 -10.08 -8.04
N ALA A 57 -3.18 -9.66 -8.55
CA ALA A 57 -3.61 -9.94 -9.92
C ALA A 57 -2.85 -9.11 -10.97
N GLU A 58 -2.21 -8.02 -10.58
CA GLU A 58 -1.58 -7.04 -11.45
C GLU A 58 -0.06 -7.16 -11.51
N LEU A 59 0.51 -8.11 -10.75
CA LEU A 59 1.95 -8.34 -10.67
C LEU A 59 2.61 -8.69 -12.00
N VAL A 60 1.84 -9.24 -12.95
CA VAL A 60 2.32 -9.45 -14.32
C VAL A 60 2.62 -8.10 -14.99
N PHE A 61 1.75 -7.13 -14.80
CA PHE A 61 1.89 -5.79 -15.40
C PHE A 61 3.00 -4.99 -14.73
N LEU A 62 3.26 -5.18 -13.44
CA LEU A 62 4.40 -4.59 -12.74
C LEU A 62 5.71 -4.79 -13.51
N VAL A 63 5.98 -6.03 -13.93
CA VAL A 63 7.18 -6.39 -14.69
C VAL A 63 7.10 -5.89 -16.14
N GLN A 64 5.95 -6.02 -16.80
CA GLN A 64 5.75 -5.55 -18.18
C GLN A 64 5.90 -4.03 -18.32
N CYS A 65 5.60 -3.29 -17.26
CA CYS A 65 5.74 -1.85 -17.19
C CYS A 65 7.17 -1.40 -16.81
N GLY A 66 8.10 -2.35 -16.66
CA GLY A 66 9.53 -2.07 -16.52
C GLY A 66 10.05 -2.03 -15.09
N ALA A 67 9.25 -2.39 -14.07
CA ALA A 67 9.80 -2.58 -12.74
C ALA A 67 10.62 -3.89 -12.67
N ARG A 68 11.84 -3.81 -12.14
CA ARG A 68 12.76 -4.96 -12.01
C ARG A 68 13.57 -4.86 -10.73
N GLU A 69 13.78 -6.00 -10.08
CA GLU A 69 14.61 -6.08 -8.87
C GLU A 69 16.01 -5.55 -9.16
N GLY A 70 16.51 -4.68 -8.27
CA GLY A 70 17.84 -4.08 -8.39
C GLY A 70 17.97 -3.01 -9.49
N GLN A 71 16.87 -2.51 -10.06
CA GLN A 71 16.89 -1.41 -11.02
C GLN A 71 16.03 -0.23 -10.57
N PRO A 72 16.47 1.03 -10.82
CA PRO A 72 15.63 2.18 -10.57
C PRO A 72 14.42 2.17 -11.49
N CYS A 73 13.38 2.89 -11.08
CA CYS A 73 12.26 3.15 -11.97
C CYS A 73 12.72 3.93 -13.20
N GLY A 74 12.14 3.59 -14.35
CA GLY A 74 12.62 4.06 -15.65
C GLY A 74 11.50 4.20 -16.66
N ASN A 75 11.88 4.28 -17.94
CA ASN A 75 10.89 4.33 -19.01
C ASN A 75 10.13 3.00 -19.11
N ILE A 76 8.86 3.09 -19.50
CA ILE A 76 8.06 1.90 -19.84
C ILE A 76 8.61 1.36 -21.17
N PRO A 77 8.96 0.06 -21.26
CA PRO A 77 9.41 -0.56 -22.51
C PRO A 77 8.38 -0.38 -23.63
N GLU A 78 8.84 0.03 -24.82
CA GLU A 78 7.98 0.18 -26.02
C GLU A 78 7.48 -1.20 -26.50
N ASP A 79 8.37 -2.18 -26.42
CA ASP A 79 8.04 -3.59 -26.47
C ASP A 79 7.62 -4.03 -25.06
N ARG A 80 6.32 -3.98 -24.77
CA ARG A 80 5.77 -4.64 -23.56
C ARG A 80 6.07 -6.13 -23.68
N ALA A 81 7.26 -6.53 -23.22
CA ALA A 81 7.97 -7.74 -23.65
C ALA A 81 7.01 -8.87 -24.03
N GLU A 82 6.70 -8.97 -25.33
CA GLU A 82 6.23 -10.22 -25.89
C GLU A 82 7.40 -11.18 -25.72
N ALA A 83 7.28 -12.16 -24.82
CA ALA A 83 7.95 -13.48 -24.86
C ALA A 83 8.42 -14.05 -23.51
N ALA A 84 8.34 -13.33 -22.39
CA ALA A 84 8.54 -13.99 -21.10
C ALA A 84 7.28 -14.82 -20.78
N SER A 85 7.43 -16.12 -20.50
CA SER A 85 6.28 -16.96 -20.14
C SER A 85 5.51 -16.29 -18.98
N SER A 86 4.18 -16.20 -19.07
CA SER A 86 3.37 -15.48 -18.07
C SER A 86 3.64 -15.97 -16.64
N ARG A 87 4.06 -17.23 -16.49
CA ARG A 87 4.47 -17.83 -15.21
C ARG A 87 5.78 -17.23 -14.66
N GLU A 88 6.77 -17.02 -15.52
CA GLU A 88 8.03 -16.37 -15.13
C GLU A 88 7.80 -14.92 -14.74
N VAL A 89 7.03 -14.18 -15.54
CA VAL A 89 6.67 -12.79 -15.27
C VAL A 89 5.91 -12.67 -13.95
N PHE A 90 4.95 -13.56 -13.70
CA PHE A 90 4.23 -13.59 -12.44
C PHE A 90 5.15 -13.87 -11.25
N ARG A 91 6.10 -14.80 -11.38
CA ARG A 91 7.09 -15.08 -10.32
C ARG A 91 7.95 -13.87 -10.00
N GLN A 92 8.41 -13.16 -11.02
CA GLN A 92 9.16 -11.91 -10.86
C GLN A 92 8.30 -10.83 -10.20
N GLY A 93 7.04 -10.69 -10.61
CA GLY A 93 6.09 -9.78 -9.96
C GLY A 93 5.84 -10.13 -8.49
N ARG A 94 5.73 -11.41 -8.14
CA ARG A 94 5.65 -11.88 -6.73
C ARG A 94 6.88 -11.50 -5.93
N ARG A 95 8.07 -11.65 -6.51
CA ARG A 95 9.31 -11.24 -5.86
C ARG A 95 9.37 -9.72 -5.65
N LEU A 96 8.89 -8.93 -6.61
CA LEU A 96 8.78 -7.49 -6.44
C LEU A 96 7.78 -7.10 -5.35
N LEU A 97 6.65 -7.80 -5.24
CA LEU A 97 5.73 -7.60 -4.12
C LEU A 97 6.44 -7.81 -2.78
N GLU A 98 7.21 -8.89 -2.63
CA GLU A 98 7.97 -9.16 -1.39
C GLU A 98 9.02 -8.08 -1.06
N ILE A 99 9.49 -7.32 -2.05
CA ILE A 99 10.47 -6.24 -1.88
C ILE A 99 9.79 -4.92 -1.56
N MET A 100 8.67 -4.62 -2.23
CA MET A 100 8.01 -3.32 -2.15
C MET A 100 6.97 -3.22 -1.04
N ASP A 101 6.30 -4.32 -0.69
CA ASP A 101 5.25 -4.38 0.32
C ASP A 101 5.85 -4.23 1.73
N LEU A 102 6.02 -2.99 2.17
CA LEU A 102 6.68 -2.66 3.43
C LEU A 102 5.75 -2.87 4.62
N ASN A 103 4.44 -2.77 4.40
CA ASN A 103 3.42 -2.92 5.44
C ASN A 103 2.81 -4.34 5.52
N LEU A 104 3.16 -5.23 4.59
CA LEU A 104 2.73 -6.63 4.48
C LEU A 104 1.23 -6.80 4.21
N ASP A 105 0.60 -5.88 3.47
CA ASP A 105 -0.82 -5.93 3.13
C ASP A 105 -1.11 -6.60 1.77
N SER A 106 -0.10 -7.21 1.16
CA SER A 106 -0.19 -7.98 -0.10
C SER A 106 -0.59 -7.15 -1.33
N ARG A 107 -0.39 -5.84 -1.27
CA ARG A 107 -0.52 -4.89 -2.39
C ARG A 107 0.61 -3.86 -2.28
N ILE A 108 0.77 -3.06 -3.33
CA ILE A 108 1.83 -2.05 -3.39
C ILE A 108 1.18 -0.68 -3.54
N SER A 109 1.37 0.19 -2.56
CA SER A 109 0.96 1.60 -2.61
C SER A 109 1.91 2.46 -3.45
N LYS A 110 1.47 3.66 -3.83
CA LYS A 110 2.34 4.66 -4.50
C LYS A 110 3.55 5.05 -3.65
N LEU A 111 3.41 5.06 -2.32
CA LEU A 111 4.49 5.39 -1.38
C LEU A 111 5.56 4.30 -1.34
N GLU A 112 5.13 3.04 -1.30
CA GLU A 112 6.02 1.87 -1.36
C GLU A 112 6.73 1.78 -2.70
N PHE A 113 5.98 2.00 -3.79
CA PHE A 113 6.56 2.05 -5.13
C PHE A 113 7.58 3.19 -5.26
N ARG A 114 7.31 4.39 -4.70
CA ARG A 114 8.31 5.48 -4.64
C ARG A 114 9.55 5.03 -3.88
N ALA A 115 9.36 4.42 -2.70
CA ALA A 115 10.47 3.99 -1.88
C ALA A 115 11.36 3.01 -2.65
N PHE A 116 10.77 2.06 -3.37
CA PHE A 116 11.49 1.19 -4.29
C PHE A 116 12.25 1.95 -5.38
N CYS A 117 11.61 2.89 -6.08
CA CYS A 117 12.25 3.68 -7.14
C CYS A 117 13.49 4.44 -6.66
N ASN A 118 13.48 4.90 -5.41
CA ASN A 118 14.55 5.70 -4.81
C ASN A 118 15.64 4.88 -4.12
N GLN A 119 15.42 3.57 -3.93
CA GLN A 119 16.35 2.66 -3.25
C GLN A 119 17.32 1.94 -4.20
N ALA A 120 17.16 2.08 -5.52
CA ALA A 120 18.04 1.45 -6.47
C ALA A 120 19.45 2.06 -6.41
N LEU A 121 20.35 1.34 -5.73
CA LEU A 121 21.79 1.56 -5.62
C LEU A 121 22.53 1.01 -6.84
#